data_AF-A0A934AWJ6-F1
#
_entry.id   AF-A0A934AWJ6-F1
#
_cell.length_a   1.000
_cell.length_b   1.000
_cell.length_c   1.000
_cell.angle_alpha   90.00
_cell.angle_beta   90.00
_cell.angle_gamma   90.00
#
_symmetry.space_group_name_H-M   'P 1'
#
loop_
_entity.id
_entity.type
_entity.pdbx_description
1 polymer ?
#
loop_
_entity_poly.entity_id
_entity_poly.type
_entity_poly.pdbx_seq_one_letter_code
_entity_poly.pdbx_strand_id
1 'polypeptide(L)'
;MRKSMIYLAVVFVQSAIAAVLAVHAMTAIKAAGPRLERENSVVSDLKLTDLCLFTEARYTRHPAMADRNTAFQDYPFSFEHFPSGSLIPVPEIVRK
;
A
#
# COMPACT_ATOMS: atom_id res chain seq x y z
N MET A 1 -2.54 42.11 -7.74
CA MET A 1 -3.53 41.14 -7.19
C MET A 1 -3.30 40.99 -5.69
N ARG A 2 -4.35 40.97 -4.86
CA ARG A 2 -4.21 40.77 -3.41
C ARG A 2 -3.66 39.37 -3.14
N LYS A 3 -2.66 39.21 -2.27
CA LYS A 3 -2.04 37.89 -1.93
C LYS A 3 -3.08 36.83 -1.55
N SER A 4 -4.15 37.25 -0.87
CA SER A 4 -5.29 36.39 -0.51
C SER A 4 -6.04 35.83 -1.72
N MET A 5 -6.16 36.55 -2.85
CA MET A 5 -6.80 36.01 -4.05
C MET A 5 -5.93 34.94 -4.72
N ILE A 6 -4.61 35.12 -4.71
CA ILE A 6 -3.67 34.12 -5.25
C ILE A 6 -3.76 32.83 -4.42
N TYR A 7 -3.74 32.95 -3.09
CA TYR A 7 -3.89 31.80 -2.19
C TYR A 7 -5.20 31.05 -2.43
N LEU A 8 -6.32 31.77 -2.50
CA LEU A 8 -7.63 31.15 -2.74
C LEU A 8 -7.70 30.47 -4.12
N ALA A 9 -7.11 31.06 -5.15
CA ALA A 9 -7.04 30.45 -6.47
C ALA A 9 -6.24 29.14 -6.45
N VAL A 10 -5.09 29.11 -5.76
CA VAL A 10 -4.27 27.90 -5.62
C VAL A 10 -5.04 26.81 -4.88
N VAL A 11 -5.65 27.13 -3.72
CA VAL A 11 -6.44 26.15 -2.94
C VAL A 11 -7.62 25.62 -3.75
N PHE A 12 -8.29 26.47 -4.54
CA PHE A 12 -9.38 26.06 -5.40
C PHE A 12 -8.91 25.08 -6.47
N VAL A 13 -7.80 25.38 -7.15
CA VAL A 13 -7.20 24.49 -8.15
C VAL A 13 -6.80 23.15 -7.53
N GLN A 14 -6.14 23.15 -6.37
CA GLN A 14 -5.75 21.92 -5.67
C GLN A 14 -6.98 21.08 -5.28
N SER A 15 -8.03 21.72 -4.76
CA SER A 15 -9.29 21.05 -4.41
C SER A 15 -9.98 20.45 -5.64
N ALA A 16 -9.98 21.17 -6.76
CA ALA A 16 -10.55 20.69 -8.01
C ALA A 16 -9.78 19.48 -8.55
N ILE A 17 -8.45 19.51 -8.53
CA ILE A 17 -7.60 18.37 -8.90
C ILE A 17 -7.90 17.17 -8.00
N ALA A 18 -7.97 17.36 -6.68
CA ALA A 18 -8.29 16.30 -5.74
C ALA A 18 -9.66 15.68 -6.00
N ALA A 19 -10.67 16.50 -6.33
CA ALA A 19 -12.00 16.01 -6.69
C ALA A 19 -11.99 15.17 -7.98
N VAL A 20 -11.26 15.61 -9.02
CA VAL A 20 -11.10 14.83 -10.26
C VAL A 20 -10.41 13.49 -9.98
N LEU A 21 -9.34 13.48 -9.18
CA LEU A 21 -8.66 12.25 -8.79
C LEU A 21 -9.57 11.32 -7.99
N ALA A 22 -10.40 11.84 -7.09
CA ALA A 22 -11.35 11.04 -6.34
C ALA A 22 -12.40 10.39 -7.26
N VAL A 23 -12.94 11.14 -8.22
CA VAL A 23 -13.87 10.60 -9.23
C VAL A 23 -13.19 9.52 -10.07
N HIS A 24 -11.96 9.77 -10.53
CA HIS A 24 -11.18 8.79 -11.28
C HIS A 24 -10.90 7.52 -10.47
N ALA A 25 -10.55 7.65 -9.19
CA ALA A 25 -10.35 6.50 -8.31
C ALA A 25 -11.64 5.68 -8.14
N MET A 26 -12.78 6.35 -7.96
CA MET A 26 -14.08 5.67 -7.84
C MET A 26 -14.46 4.92 -9.13
N THR A 27 -14.19 5.49 -10.31
CA THR A 27 -14.45 4.81 -11.58
C THR A 27 -13.48 3.66 -11.82
N ALA A 28 -12.20 3.83 -11.49
CA ALA A 28 -11.19 2.78 -11.57
C ALA A 28 -11.51 1.58 -10.67
N ILE A 29 -11.94 1.82 -9.41
CA ILE A 29 -12.34 0.77 -8.48
C ILE A 29 -13.55 -0.01 -9.02
N LYS A 30 -14.57 0.68 -9.55
CA LYS A 30 -15.73 0.02 -10.14
C LYS A 30 -15.35 -0.81 -11.37
N ALA A 31 -14.47 -0.29 -12.23
CA ALA A 31 -13.97 -1.00 -13.40
C ALA A 31 -13.08 -2.20 -13.02
N ALA A 32 -12.45 -2.19 -11.85
CA ALA A 32 -11.61 -3.28 -11.36
C ALA A 32 -12.41 -4.51 -10.89
N GLY A 33 -13.71 -4.37 -10.60
CA GLY A 33 -14.56 -5.46 -10.07
C GLY A 33 -14.44 -6.80 -10.81
N PRO A 34 -14.67 -6.85 -12.14
CA PRO A 34 -14.56 -8.09 -12.91
C PRO A 34 -13.16 -8.71 -12.89
N ARG A 35 -12.11 -7.87 -12.83
CA ARG A 35 -10.73 -8.34 -12.71
C ARG A 35 -10.49 -8.96 -11.33
N LEU A 36 -10.93 -8.29 -10.28
CA LEU A 36 -10.80 -8.76 -8.89
C LEU A 36 -11.55 -10.07 -8.65
N GLU A 37 -12.74 -10.23 -9.25
CA GLU A 37 -13.49 -11.50 -9.20
C GLU A 37 -12.70 -12.66 -9.84
N ARG A 38 -12.08 -12.42 -11.00
CA ARG A 38 -11.22 -13.42 -11.67
C ARG A 38 -9.99 -13.75 -10.82
N GLU A 39 -9.31 -12.74 -10.29
CA GLU A 39 -8.15 -12.94 -9.41
C GLU A 39 -8.53 -13.73 -8.15
N ASN A 40 -9.67 -13.42 -7.53
CA ASN A 40 -10.20 -14.15 -6.37
C ASN A 40 -10.49 -15.63 -6.69
N SER A 41 -11.03 -15.94 -7.88
CA SER A 41 -11.22 -17.34 -8.30
C SER A 41 -9.89 -18.08 -8.36
N VAL A 42 -8.87 -17.49 -9.01
CA VAL A 42 -7.54 -18.10 -9.13
C VAL A 42 -6.91 -18.32 -7.76
N VAL A 43 -7.00 -17.35 -6.86
CA VAL A 43 -6.51 -17.46 -5.47
C VAL A 43 -7.19 -18.63 -4.74
N SER A 44 -8.52 -18.74 -4.86
CA SER A 44 -9.30 -19.81 -4.24
C SER A 44 -8.99 -21.20 -4.81
N ASP A 45 -8.82 -21.30 -6.13
CA ASP A 45 -8.56 -22.56 -6.84
C ASP A 45 -7.16 -23.10 -6.53
N LEU A 46 -6.18 -22.21 -6.48
CA LEU A 46 -4.79 -22.54 -6.15
C LEU A 46 -4.52 -22.62 -4.65
N LYS A 47 -5.52 -22.35 -3.80
CA LYS A 47 -5.38 -22.31 -2.33
C LYS A 47 -4.22 -21.42 -1.89
N LEU A 48 -4.03 -20.27 -2.55
CA LEU A 48 -3.03 -19.29 -2.14
C LEU A 48 -3.46 -18.73 -0.78
N THR A 49 -2.70 -19.03 0.25
CA THR A 49 -3.08 -18.75 1.64
C THR A 49 -2.91 -17.28 2.03
N ASP A 50 -2.15 -16.51 1.25
CA ASP A 50 -1.54 -15.28 1.73
C ASP A 50 -1.80 -14.09 0.80
N LEU A 51 -2.36 -13.02 1.36
CA LEU A 51 -2.43 -11.71 0.72
C LEU A 51 -1.03 -11.09 0.71
N CYS A 52 -0.33 -11.18 -0.42
CA CYS A 52 0.95 -10.51 -0.62
C CYS A 52 0.76 -9.00 -0.81
N LEU A 53 0.71 -8.24 0.29
CA LEU A 53 0.52 -6.78 0.25
C LEU A 53 1.69 -6.05 -0.42
N PHE A 54 2.90 -6.57 -0.25
CA PHE A 54 4.13 -5.99 -0.78
C PHE A 54 5.00 -7.09 -1.36
N THR A 55 5.49 -6.93 -2.58
CA THR A 55 6.36 -7.94 -3.22
C THR A 55 7.83 -7.76 -2.86
N GLU A 56 8.18 -6.65 -2.24
CA GLU A 56 9.56 -6.22 -2.00
C GLU A 56 10.13 -6.85 -0.72
N ALA A 57 9.82 -6.31 0.47
CA ALA A 57 10.33 -6.82 1.73
C ALA A 57 9.62 -8.10 2.17
N ARG A 58 10.40 -9.13 2.50
CA ARG A 58 9.94 -10.50 2.78
C ARG A 58 9.03 -10.57 4.01
N TYR A 59 9.37 -9.82 5.06
CA TYR A 59 8.56 -9.71 6.27
C TYR A 59 7.31 -8.83 6.08
N THR A 60 7.19 -8.14 4.94
CA THR A 60 6.01 -7.33 4.61
C THR A 60 5.03 -8.05 3.69
N ARG A 61 5.45 -9.17 3.07
CA ARG A 61 4.58 -10.00 2.21
C ARG A 61 3.41 -10.60 2.97
N HIS A 62 3.68 -11.15 4.14
CA HIS A 62 2.65 -11.70 5.00
C HIS A 62 2.90 -11.27 6.45
N PRO A 63 2.31 -10.15 6.91
CA PRO A 63 2.61 -9.60 8.24
C PRO A 63 2.35 -10.60 9.38
N ALA A 64 1.38 -11.50 9.19
CA ALA A 64 1.02 -12.54 10.17
C ALA A 64 1.90 -13.80 10.10
N MET A 65 2.65 -14.01 9.00
CA MET A 65 3.56 -15.16 8.81
C MET A 65 4.96 -14.69 8.43
N ALA A 66 5.33 -13.48 8.86
CA ALA A 66 6.63 -12.90 8.56
C ALA A 66 7.71 -13.86 9.07
N ASP A 67 8.40 -14.48 8.13
CA ASP A 67 9.17 -15.68 8.40
C ASP A 67 10.42 -15.33 9.21
N ARG A 68 10.44 -15.81 10.46
CA ARG A 68 11.52 -15.55 11.43
C ARG A 68 12.87 -16.04 10.90
N ASN A 69 12.86 -17.03 9.99
CA ASN A 69 14.04 -17.64 9.39
C ASN A 69 14.04 -17.55 7.84
N THR A 70 13.77 -16.36 7.32
CA THR A 70 13.97 -16.07 5.89
C THR A 70 15.45 -16.24 5.49
N ALA A 71 15.77 -17.01 4.43
CA ALA A 71 17.14 -17.06 3.90
C ALA A 71 17.59 -15.66 3.41
N PHE A 72 18.85 -15.28 3.67
CA PHE A 72 19.43 -13.95 3.40
C PHE A 72 18.85 -12.79 4.20
N GLN A 73 18.60 -12.95 5.51
CA GLN A 73 18.28 -11.79 6.36
C GLN A 73 19.40 -10.75 6.30
N ASP A 74 19.01 -9.50 6.53
CA ASP A 74 19.99 -8.46 6.75
C ASP A 74 20.57 -8.58 8.16
N TYR A 75 21.80 -8.09 8.34
CA TYR A 75 22.50 -8.12 9.62
C TYR A 75 21.86 -7.15 10.63
N PRO A 76 22.00 -7.38 11.95
CA PRO A 76 21.53 -6.42 12.95
C PRO A 76 22.05 -5.01 12.66
N PHE A 77 21.15 -4.01 12.61
CA PHE A 77 21.42 -2.61 12.22
C PHE A 77 21.64 -2.32 10.73
N SER A 78 21.34 -3.25 9.83
CA SER A 78 21.24 -2.93 8.41
C SER A 78 20.16 -1.86 8.18
N PHE A 79 20.38 -1.02 7.16
CA PHE A 79 19.33 -0.12 6.71
C PHE A 79 18.27 -0.89 5.91
N GLU A 80 17.01 -0.56 6.15
CA GLU A 80 15.93 -1.06 5.32
C GLU A 80 16.03 -0.46 3.91
N HIS A 81 15.99 -1.32 2.89
CA HIS A 81 16.13 -0.94 1.49
C HIS A 81 14.79 -0.82 0.78
N PHE A 82 13.73 -1.39 1.36
CA PHE A 82 12.40 -1.43 0.77
C PHE A 82 11.47 -0.41 1.43
N PRO A 83 10.82 0.48 0.64
CA PRO A 83 9.84 1.43 1.18
C PRO A 83 8.71 0.77 1.97
N SER A 84 8.31 -0.44 1.58
CA SER A 84 7.30 -1.26 2.27
C SER A 84 7.61 -1.49 3.75
N GLY A 85 8.88 -1.52 4.16
CA GLY A 85 9.28 -1.63 5.56
C GLY A 85 8.84 -0.45 6.43
N SER A 86 8.62 0.73 5.85
CA SER A 86 8.10 1.90 6.59
C SER A 86 6.59 1.89 6.79
N LEU A 87 5.87 1.04 6.06
CA LEU A 87 4.41 0.94 6.10
C LEU A 87 3.91 -0.13 7.08
N ILE A 88 4.78 -1.07 7.46
CA ILE A 88 4.44 -2.16 8.38
C ILE A 88 4.90 -1.78 9.78
N PRO A 89 3.98 -1.65 10.76
CA PRO A 89 4.36 -1.37 12.12
C PRO A 89 5.10 -2.56 12.74
N VAL A 90 6.01 -2.27 13.67
CA VAL A 90 6.69 -3.31 14.47
C VAL A 90 5.63 -4.18 15.17
N PRO A 91 5.74 -5.52 15.11
CA PRO A 91 4.79 -6.41 15.77
C PRO A 91 4.66 -6.10 17.27
N GLU A 92 3.43 -6.09 17.79
CA GLU A 92 3.15 -5.73 19.20
C GLU A 92 3.92 -6.59 20.19
N ILE A 93 4.21 -7.85 19.85
CA ILE A 93 4.92 -8.79 20.72
C ILE A 93 6.36 -8.37 21.06
N VAL A 94 6.93 -7.43 20.28
CA VAL A 94 8.29 -6.89 20.46
C VAL A 94 8.27 -5.53 21.17
N ARG A 95 7.11 -4.85 21.26
CA ARG A 95 6.95 -3.63 22.07
C ARG A 95 6.78 -4.03 23.54
N LYS A 96 7.89 -4.24 24.24
CA LYS A 96 7.92 -4.25 25.72
C LYS A 96 8.17 -2.85 26.26
#